data_AF-A0A0W0VHG4-F1
#
_entry.id   AF-A0A0W0VHG4-F1
#
_cell.length_a   1.000
_cell.length_b   1.000
_cell.length_c   1.000
_cell.angle_alpha   90.00
_cell.angle_beta   90.00
_cell.angle_gamma   90.00
#
_symmetry.space_group_name_H-M   'P 1'
#
loop_
_entity.id
_entity.type
_entity.pdbx_description
1 polymer ?
#
loop_
_entity_poly.entity_id
_entity_poly.type
_entity_poly.pdbx_seq_one_letter_code
_entity_poly.pdbx_strand_id
1 'polypeptide(L)'
;MTREFFEKKRKLPSLSFFLQKNSSPQSPLKKKEKLFGSYIFEEEKISSPTSATSTDSGMDALIVSMDGNKTFEIIDEESNEVQESRTNQRYFASSNAEMFYNGHAWHRDSLKTSIELSVCGGNIYALLMGRKQPLYDVGVGEDEVNPVYYRISSKVNFLAEGEAIFTLNKAVDGLIFSLIISYFLGDYDISNVVAVEDNDGLTAVRIDPEYSFSNYCSSELYNQHGRILSELNFLLQHQAVHDPSDLRFDSGVEFFKECFTHHLLKSKSFLQLFSSDKKVSEAFLALKTIAETPFEQFADIIDKTISNQTIAEEVKKVLKSRQQLFSRCHDELKDHFESKLTQSQPGF
;
A
#
# COMPACT_ATOMS: atom_id res chain seq x y z
N MET A 1 29.32 -46.46 52.95
CA MET A 1 28.59 -45.88 51.80
C MET A 1 29.39 -44.64 51.40
N THR A 2 30.29 -44.64 50.40
CA THR A 2 30.06 -44.62 48.92
C THR A 2 29.13 -43.49 48.49
N ARG A 3 29.45 -42.57 47.57
CA ARG A 3 30.63 -42.25 46.71
C ARG A 3 30.50 -40.73 46.37
N GLU A 4 31.54 -39.90 46.21
CA GLU A 4 32.42 -39.73 45.02
C GLU A 4 31.64 -39.46 43.69
N PHE A 5 31.99 -38.53 42.78
CA PHE A 5 33.19 -37.68 42.63
C PHE A 5 32.94 -36.39 41.78
N PHE A 6 34.03 -35.75 41.32
CA PHE A 6 34.19 -34.36 40.87
C PHE A 6 33.95 -34.00 39.38
N GLU A 7 33.55 -32.73 39.15
CA GLU A 7 34.03 -31.71 38.16
C GLU A 7 34.23 -31.90 36.62
N LYS A 8 33.91 -30.77 35.93
CA LYS A 8 34.65 -30.03 34.87
C LYS A 8 34.63 -30.42 33.37
N LYS A 9 34.18 -29.40 32.61
CA LYS A 9 34.76 -28.73 31.41
C LYS A 9 34.91 -29.48 30.05
N ARG A 10 34.27 -28.86 29.05
CA ARG A 10 34.78 -28.42 27.71
C ARG A 10 35.82 -29.31 26.99
N LYS A 11 35.51 -29.75 25.76
CA LYS A 11 35.97 -29.13 24.48
C LYS A 11 35.54 -29.96 23.25
N LEU A 12 35.25 -29.28 22.13
CA LEU A 12 35.31 -29.83 20.76
C LEU A 12 36.77 -30.12 20.38
N PRO A 13 37.07 -31.19 19.64
CA PRO A 13 37.32 -31.10 18.17
C PRO A 13 36.92 -32.39 17.39
N SER A 14 37.20 -32.62 16.10
CA SER A 14 37.08 -31.84 14.83
C SER A 14 37.56 -32.71 13.64
N LEU A 15 37.15 -32.43 12.38
CA LEU A 15 37.80 -32.94 11.13
C LEU A 15 37.69 -34.48 10.90
N SER A 16 37.86 -35.13 9.73
CA SER A 16 38.04 -34.78 8.30
C SER A 16 38.08 -36.10 7.47
N PHE A 17 37.50 -36.27 6.27
CA PHE A 17 38.01 -36.01 4.90
C PHE A 17 37.91 -37.27 3.98
N PHE A 18 37.70 -37.07 2.67
CA PHE A 18 38.02 -37.92 1.49
C PHE A 18 37.41 -39.35 1.36
N LEU A 19 36.79 -39.73 0.23
CA LEU A 19 37.46 -39.92 -1.07
C LEU A 19 36.55 -39.81 -2.32
N GLN A 20 37.17 -39.36 -3.43
CA GLN A 20 36.75 -39.47 -4.84
C GLN A 20 36.92 -40.93 -5.38
N LYS A 21 36.51 -41.41 -6.58
CA LYS A 21 36.20 -40.80 -7.91
C LYS A 21 35.56 -41.85 -8.88
N ASN A 22 34.88 -41.38 -9.94
CA ASN A 22 34.71 -41.95 -11.31
C ASN A 22 34.25 -43.43 -11.51
N SER A 23 33.24 -43.70 -12.36
CA SER A 23 33.38 -43.67 -13.83
C SER A 23 32.04 -43.83 -14.61
N SER A 24 32.08 -43.59 -15.93
CA SER A 24 31.01 -43.75 -16.95
C SER A 24 31.72 -44.17 -18.27
N PRO A 25 31.07 -44.40 -19.45
CA PRO A 25 29.65 -44.27 -19.82
C PRO A 25 29.08 -45.41 -20.72
N GLN A 26 27.79 -45.36 -21.07
CA GLN A 26 27.26 -45.65 -22.43
C GLN A 26 25.78 -45.25 -22.58
N SER A 27 25.37 -44.89 -23.81
CA SER A 27 24.02 -44.46 -24.24
C SER A 27 23.43 -45.53 -25.21
N PRO A 28 22.15 -45.52 -25.72
CA PRO A 28 21.33 -44.33 -26.06
C PRO A 28 19.78 -44.38 -25.91
N LEU A 29 19.17 -43.19 -26.05
CA LEU A 29 17.84 -42.88 -26.62
C LEU A 29 16.58 -43.71 -26.29
N LYS A 30 15.62 -43.06 -25.60
CA LYS A 30 14.20 -42.98 -26.04
C LYS A 30 13.41 -41.89 -25.27
N LYS A 31 12.59 -41.10 -25.97
CA LYS A 31 11.58 -40.20 -25.38
C LYS A 31 10.38 -41.01 -24.86
N LYS A 32 9.80 -40.62 -23.72
CA LYS A 32 8.37 -40.24 -23.58
C LYS A 32 8.04 -39.69 -22.19
N GLU A 33 6.92 -38.99 -22.09
CA GLU A 33 6.43 -38.32 -20.89
C GLU A 33 6.17 -39.30 -19.72
N LYS A 34 6.28 -38.82 -18.47
CA LYS A 34 5.29 -39.10 -17.41
C LYS A 34 5.42 -38.14 -16.21
N LEU A 35 4.24 -37.72 -15.75
CA LEU A 35 3.82 -37.37 -14.38
C LEU A 35 4.91 -36.93 -13.36
N PHE A 36 4.73 -35.73 -12.79
CA PHE A 36 5.11 -35.48 -11.41
C PHE A 36 3.94 -35.76 -10.46
N GLY A 37 4.26 -36.36 -9.32
CA GLY A 37 3.28 -36.86 -8.36
C GLY A 37 2.62 -35.78 -7.53
N SER A 38 1.37 -36.06 -7.14
CA SER A 38 0.62 -35.40 -6.09
C SER A 38 1.37 -35.40 -4.75
N TYR A 39 1.34 -34.27 -4.03
CA TYR A 39 1.36 -34.28 -2.58
C TYR A 39 -0.05 -33.96 -2.06
N ILE A 40 -0.57 -34.86 -1.24
CA ILE A 40 -1.85 -34.69 -0.53
C ILE A 40 -1.53 -33.99 0.79
N PHE A 41 -2.30 -32.95 1.12
CA PHE A 41 -2.50 -32.53 2.51
C PHE A 41 -3.91 -32.93 2.93
N GLU A 42 -4.06 -33.42 4.14
CA GLU A 42 -5.29 -34.01 4.64
C GLU A 42 -6.34 -32.94 4.98
N GLU A 43 -7.60 -33.22 4.64
CA GLU A 43 -8.75 -32.37 5.00
C GLU A 43 -9.12 -32.58 6.49
N GLU A 44 -8.84 -31.61 7.35
CA GLU A 44 -9.62 -31.48 8.59
C GLU A 44 -10.93 -30.75 8.31
N LYS A 45 -12.03 -31.48 8.45
CA LYS A 45 -13.40 -30.95 8.29
C LYS A 45 -13.71 -29.92 9.37
N ILE A 46 -13.84 -28.67 8.97
CA ILE A 46 -14.63 -27.68 9.70
C ILE A 46 -15.93 -27.44 8.94
N SER A 47 -17.05 -27.54 9.66
CA SER A 47 -18.40 -27.42 9.13
C SER A 47 -18.63 -26.04 8.51
N SER A 48 -19.13 -26.02 7.27
CA SER A 48 -19.58 -24.81 6.59
C SER A 48 -20.82 -24.21 7.27
N PRO A 49 -20.80 -22.93 7.70
CA PRO A 49 -21.97 -22.10 7.54
C PRO A 49 -22.12 -21.79 6.05
N THR A 50 -23.32 -21.98 5.51
CA THR A 50 -23.65 -21.54 4.15
C THR A 50 -23.48 -20.03 4.06
N SER A 51 -22.44 -19.56 3.37
CA SER A 51 -22.36 -18.17 2.94
C SER A 51 -23.44 -17.97 1.88
N ALA A 52 -24.56 -17.37 2.29
CA ALA A 52 -25.48 -16.74 1.37
C ALA A 52 -24.72 -15.58 0.72
N THR A 53 -24.13 -15.81 -0.45
CA THR A 53 -23.74 -14.73 -1.36
C THR A 53 -25.00 -13.95 -1.68
N SER A 54 -25.12 -12.74 -1.14
CA SER A 54 -26.26 -11.86 -1.38
C SER A 54 -26.30 -11.48 -2.86
N THR A 55 -27.27 -12.05 -3.57
CA THR A 55 -27.64 -11.63 -4.91
C THR A 55 -28.32 -10.26 -4.85
N ASP A 56 -27.78 -9.30 -5.60
CA ASP A 56 -28.39 -8.00 -5.95
C ASP A 56 -29.23 -7.32 -4.86
N SER A 57 -28.57 -6.70 -3.89
CA SER A 57 -29.11 -5.48 -3.28
C SER A 57 -28.59 -4.28 -4.07
N GLY A 58 -29.48 -3.57 -4.76
CA GLY A 58 -29.18 -2.25 -5.32
C GLY A 58 -28.78 -1.26 -4.22
N MET A 59 -28.20 -0.11 -4.61
CA MET A 59 -27.82 0.91 -3.63
C MET A 59 -29.03 1.46 -2.87
N ASP A 60 -28.83 1.84 -1.61
CA ASP A 60 -29.83 2.55 -0.80
C ASP A 60 -30.18 3.90 -1.44
N ALA A 61 -31.48 4.15 -1.65
CA ALA A 61 -31.99 5.35 -2.32
C ALA A 61 -31.53 6.66 -1.65
N LEU A 62 -31.26 6.60 -0.34
CA LEU A 62 -30.70 7.67 0.47
C LEU A 62 -29.51 7.15 1.26
N ILE A 63 -28.41 7.89 1.24
CA ILE A 63 -27.24 7.61 2.07
C ILE A 63 -26.98 8.84 2.95
N VAL A 64 -26.82 8.63 4.26
CA VAL A 64 -26.53 9.72 5.21
C VAL A 64 -25.07 9.64 5.64
N SER A 65 -24.36 10.78 5.72
CA SER A 65 -23.00 10.78 6.26
C SER A 65 -23.01 10.41 7.74
N MET A 66 -21.98 9.73 8.23
CA MET A 66 -21.90 9.27 9.63
C MET A 66 -21.95 10.42 10.66
N ASP A 67 -21.58 11.64 10.26
CA ASP A 67 -21.68 12.85 11.09
C ASP A 67 -23.08 13.53 11.03
N GLY A 68 -24.01 12.99 10.24
CA GLY A 68 -25.37 13.50 10.04
C GLY A 68 -25.48 14.82 9.26
N ASN A 69 -24.36 15.36 8.75
CA ASN A 69 -24.35 16.69 8.15
C ASN A 69 -24.68 16.72 6.65
N LYS A 70 -24.50 15.60 5.95
CA LYS A 70 -24.76 15.44 4.51
C LYS A 70 -25.76 14.32 4.29
N THR A 71 -26.51 14.47 3.21
CA THR A 71 -27.43 13.45 2.70
C THR A 71 -27.15 13.34 1.20
N PHE A 72 -27.06 12.10 0.70
CA PHE A 72 -26.75 11.80 -0.68
C PHE A 72 -27.91 11.01 -1.29
N GLU A 73 -28.39 11.46 -2.44
CA GLU A 73 -29.43 10.81 -3.23
C GLU A 73 -28.77 10.11 -4.43
N ILE A 74 -29.21 8.90 -4.78
CA ILE A 74 -28.72 8.24 -6.00
C ILE A 74 -29.15 9.05 -7.23
N ILE A 75 -28.20 9.29 -8.14
CA ILE A 75 -28.49 9.88 -9.46
C ILE A 75 -28.22 8.93 -10.63
N ASP A 76 -27.39 7.89 -10.43
CA ASP A 76 -27.15 6.83 -11.41
C ASP A 76 -26.63 5.56 -10.70
N GLU A 77 -27.44 4.50 -10.70
CA GLU A 77 -27.09 3.19 -10.12
C GLU A 77 -26.02 2.44 -10.93
N GLU A 78 -25.95 2.63 -12.27
CA GLU A 78 -24.99 1.89 -13.11
C GLU A 78 -23.55 2.40 -12.93
N SER A 79 -23.39 3.70 -12.66
CA SER A 79 -22.08 4.33 -12.38
C SER A 79 -21.80 4.58 -10.90
N ASN A 80 -22.73 4.18 -10.00
CA ASN A 80 -22.70 4.47 -8.57
C ASN A 80 -22.54 5.98 -8.25
N GLU A 81 -23.10 6.86 -9.08
CA GLU A 81 -23.09 8.30 -8.82
C GLU A 81 -24.22 8.71 -7.87
N VAL A 82 -23.85 9.47 -6.84
CA VAL A 82 -24.77 10.07 -5.87
C VAL A 82 -24.56 11.58 -5.80
N GLN A 83 -25.57 12.31 -5.32
CA GLN A 83 -25.58 13.78 -5.26
C GLN A 83 -25.91 14.26 -3.85
N GLU A 84 -25.11 15.17 -3.31
CA GLU A 84 -25.38 15.75 -1.98
C GLU A 84 -26.52 16.79 -2.07
N SER A 85 -27.58 16.58 -1.29
CA SER A 85 -28.87 17.24 -1.45
C SER A 85 -28.85 18.77 -1.26
N ARG A 86 -27.90 19.32 -0.49
CA ARG A 86 -27.83 20.77 -0.20
C ARG A 86 -27.04 21.56 -1.25
N THR A 87 -25.93 21.00 -1.72
CA THR A 87 -24.98 21.66 -2.63
C THR A 87 -25.14 21.24 -4.08
N ASN A 88 -25.86 20.15 -4.35
CA ASN A 88 -25.94 19.49 -5.65
C ASN A 88 -24.59 18.97 -6.18
N GLN A 89 -23.57 18.87 -5.33
CA GLN A 89 -22.26 18.32 -5.70
C GLN A 89 -22.35 16.80 -5.92
N ARG A 90 -21.64 16.29 -6.94
CA ARG A 90 -21.59 14.86 -7.28
C ARG A 90 -20.47 14.12 -6.59
N TYR A 91 -20.78 12.89 -6.21
CA TYR A 91 -19.90 11.95 -5.53
C TYR A 91 -20.05 10.56 -6.18
N PHE A 92 -19.09 9.68 -5.96
CA PHE A 92 -19.25 8.25 -6.15
C PHE A 92 -19.53 7.61 -4.80
N ALA A 93 -20.49 6.69 -4.75
CA ALA A 93 -20.67 5.78 -3.64
C ALA A 93 -20.02 4.43 -3.95
N SER A 94 -19.60 3.69 -2.93
CA SER A 94 -19.16 2.31 -3.09
C SER A 94 -19.27 1.56 -1.77
N SER A 95 -19.92 0.40 -1.78
CA SER A 95 -19.85 -0.59 -0.71
C SER A 95 -18.60 -1.49 -0.82
N ASN A 96 -17.78 -1.31 -1.87
CA ASN A 96 -16.52 -2.05 -2.04
C ASN A 96 -15.51 -1.59 -0.98
N ALA A 97 -15.54 -2.30 0.13
CA ALA A 97 -14.38 -2.65 0.97
C ALA A 97 -14.46 -4.12 1.44
N GLU A 98 -15.45 -4.88 0.94
CA GLU A 98 -15.62 -6.32 1.25
C GLU A 98 -14.42 -7.16 0.83
N MET A 99 -13.71 -6.78 -0.25
CA MET A 99 -12.48 -7.47 -0.68
C MET A 99 -11.35 -7.39 0.37
N PHE A 100 -11.42 -6.48 1.34
CA PHE A 100 -10.48 -6.39 2.46
C PHE A 100 -11.05 -6.88 3.79
N TYR A 101 -12.35 -7.22 3.82
CA TYR A 101 -12.98 -8.02 4.87
C TYR A 101 -12.55 -9.52 4.80
N ASN A 102 -11.29 -9.77 4.46
CA ASN A 102 -10.67 -11.10 4.35
C ASN A 102 -10.04 -11.58 5.67
N GLY A 103 -10.43 -11.00 6.81
CA GLY A 103 -9.96 -11.46 8.12
C GLY A 103 -8.54 -11.00 8.52
N HIS A 104 -8.00 -9.94 7.90
CA HIS A 104 -6.63 -9.45 8.12
C HIS A 104 -6.57 -8.08 8.83
N ALA A 105 -5.63 -7.94 9.77
CA ALA A 105 -5.40 -6.71 10.54
C ALA A 105 -6.69 -6.13 11.15
N TRP A 106 -6.87 -4.81 11.12
CA TRP A 106 -8.03 -4.10 11.65
C TRP A 106 -9.32 -4.32 10.85
N HIS A 107 -9.22 -4.81 9.61
CA HIS A 107 -10.35 -5.09 8.72
C HIS A 107 -11.06 -6.41 9.04
N ARG A 108 -10.57 -7.18 10.03
CA ARG A 108 -10.99 -8.57 10.26
C ARG A 108 -12.46 -8.77 10.63
N ASP A 109 -13.00 -7.89 11.47
CA ASP A 109 -14.24 -8.18 12.22
C ASP A 109 -15.45 -7.31 11.82
N SER A 110 -15.29 -6.37 10.86
CA SER A 110 -16.40 -5.53 10.39
C SER A 110 -16.14 -4.84 9.04
N LEU A 111 -17.07 -5.00 8.09
CA LEU A 111 -17.11 -4.24 6.83
C LEU A 111 -17.18 -2.72 7.08
N LYS A 112 -17.94 -2.29 8.09
CA LYS A 112 -17.98 -0.89 8.51
C LYS A 112 -16.58 -0.36 8.79
N THR A 113 -15.78 -1.11 9.54
CA THR A 113 -14.40 -0.73 9.86
C THR A 113 -13.53 -0.64 8.60
N SER A 114 -13.70 -1.54 7.63
CA SER A 114 -12.97 -1.48 6.35
C SER A 114 -13.32 -0.21 5.55
N ILE A 115 -14.60 0.18 5.53
CA ILE A 115 -15.07 1.45 4.92
C ILE A 115 -14.49 2.66 5.68
N GLU A 116 -14.57 2.68 7.02
CA GLU A 116 -14.00 3.74 7.86
C GLU A 116 -12.49 3.90 7.65
N LEU A 117 -11.73 2.80 7.58
CA LEU A 117 -10.29 2.80 7.31
C LEU A 117 -9.97 3.31 5.90
N SER A 118 -10.77 2.94 4.90
CA SER A 118 -10.64 3.43 3.52
C SER A 118 -10.85 4.95 3.45
N VAL A 119 -11.94 5.45 4.03
CA VAL A 119 -12.24 6.90 4.12
C VAL A 119 -11.13 7.65 4.87
N CYS A 120 -10.63 7.07 5.96
CA CYS A 120 -9.54 7.64 6.75
C CYS A 120 -8.25 7.75 5.92
N GLY A 121 -7.90 6.72 5.15
CA GLY A 121 -6.75 6.73 4.25
C GLY A 121 -6.87 7.80 3.16
N GLY A 122 -8.03 7.86 2.51
CA GLY A 122 -8.35 8.88 1.51
C GLY A 122 -8.24 10.32 2.03
N ASN A 123 -8.76 10.58 3.24
CA ASN A 123 -8.65 11.89 3.86
C ASN A 123 -7.22 12.23 4.32
N ILE A 124 -6.38 11.24 4.66
CA ILE A 124 -4.94 11.47 4.91
C ILE A 124 -4.18 11.72 3.60
N TYR A 125 -4.54 11.08 2.48
CA TYR A 125 -4.03 11.48 1.17
C TYR A 125 -4.38 12.96 0.87
N ALA A 126 -5.62 13.38 1.11
CA ALA A 126 -6.03 14.78 0.92
C ALA A 126 -5.28 15.77 1.81
N LEU A 127 -4.94 15.39 3.05
CA LEU A 127 -4.07 16.15 3.94
C LEU A 127 -2.65 16.31 3.38
N LEU A 128 -2.04 15.21 2.91
CA LEU A 128 -0.61 15.19 2.54
C LEU A 128 -0.33 15.61 1.09
N MET A 129 -1.23 15.30 0.15
CA MET A 129 -1.12 15.66 -1.27
C MET A 129 -1.95 16.88 -1.66
N GLY A 130 -2.79 17.39 -0.75
CA GLY A 130 -3.56 18.62 -0.93
C GLY A 130 -4.86 18.48 -1.73
N ARG A 131 -5.48 19.63 -2.01
CA ARG A 131 -6.89 19.79 -2.44
C ARG A 131 -7.30 19.14 -3.78
N LYS A 132 -6.36 18.55 -4.53
CA LYS A 132 -6.65 17.79 -5.77
C LYS A 132 -7.13 16.37 -5.49
N GLN A 133 -6.87 15.84 -4.29
CA GLN A 133 -7.38 14.54 -3.87
C GLN A 133 -8.91 14.59 -3.65
N PRO A 134 -9.62 13.47 -3.82
CA PRO A 134 -11.01 13.39 -3.42
C PRO A 134 -11.17 13.66 -1.91
N LEU A 135 -12.27 14.30 -1.54
CA LEU A 135 -12.78 14.28 -0.18
C LEU A 135 -13.59 13.01 0.03
N TYR A 136 -13.43 12.36 1.18
CA TYR A 136 -14.14 11.12 1.50
C TYR A 136 -15.03 11.28 2.75
N ASP A 137 -16.22 10.67 2.69
CA ASP A 137 -17.16 10.57 3.80
C ASP A 137 -17.55 9.09 4.02
N VAL A 138 -17.81 8.69 5.26
CA VAL A 138 -18.48 7.42 5.57
C VAL A 138 -19.98 7.64 5.43
N GLY A 139 -20.61 6.93 4.50
CA GLY A 139 -22.06 6.90 4.29
C GLY A 139 -22.71 5.68 4.94
N VAL A 140 -23.96 5.83 5.35
CA VAL A 140 -24.80 4.80 5.96
C VAL A 140 -26.14 4.76 5.22
N GLY A 141 -26.59 3.58 4.81
CA GLY A 141 -27.88 3.34 4.15
C GLY A 141 -29.11 3.47 5.05
N GLU A 142 -30.30 3.24 4.51
CA GLU A 142 -31.58 3.48 5.21
C GLU A 142 -31.97 2.39 6.22
N ASP A 143 -31.46 1.16 6.10
CA ASP A 143 -31.80 0.05 7.01
C ASP A 143 -31.21 0.27 8.42
N GLU A 144 -32.05 0.66 9.39
CA GLU A 144 -31.65 0.84 10.80
C GLU A 144 -31.14 -0.45 11.49
N VAL A 145 -31.47 -1.64 10.96
CA VAL A 145 -31.18 -2.95 11.57
C VAL A 145 -29.90 -3.54 10.99
N ASN A 146 -29.72 -3.49 9.67
CA ASN A 146 -28.53 -3.97 8.97
C ASN A 146 -28.05 -2.94 7.93
N PRO A 147 -27.58 -1.77 8.36
CA PRO A 147 -27.21 -0.70 7.43
C PRO A 147 -26.05 -1.12 6.52
N VAL A 148 -26.19 -0.88 5.23
CA VAL A 148 -25.07 -0.92 4.29
C VAL A 148 -24.17 0.30 4.56
N TYR A 149 -22.86 0.08 4.53
CA TYR A 149 -21.87 1.14 4.71
C TYR A 149 -21.20 1.45 3.37
N TYR A 150 -21.10 2.74 3.08
CA TYR A 150 -20.60 3.25 1.82
C TYR A 150 -19.38 4.13 2.05
N ARG A 151 -18.34 3.95 1.24
CA ARG A 151 -17.32 4.95 1.01
C ARG A 151 -17.85 5.93 -0.01
N ILE A 152 -18.11 7.16 0.41
CA ILE A 152 -18.51 8.25 -0.47
C ILE A 152 -17.27 9.06 -0.83
N SER A 153 -17.02 9.35 -2.11
CA SER A 153 -15.88 10.14 -2.56
C SER A 153 -16.28 11.24 -3.55
N SER A 154 -15.71 12.43 -3.42
CA SER A 154 -16.01 13.53 -4.35
C SER A 154 -15.48 13.22 -5.76
N LYS A 155 -16.30 13.38 -6.79
CA LYS A 155 -15.94 13.02 -8.17
C LYS A 155 -14.66 13.74 -8.65
N VAL A 156 -13.68 12.96 -9.11
CA VAL A 156 -12.47 13.44 -9.80
C VAL A 156 -12.60 13.19 -11.30
N ASN A 157 -12.39 14.24 -12.10
CA ASN A 157 -12.35 14.13 -13.56
C ASN A 157 -10.90 13.90 -13.99
N PHE A 158 -10.52 12.65 -14.26
CA PHE A 158 -9.18 12.27 -14.70
C PHE A 158 -9.13 11.91 -16.18
N LEU A 159 -7.93 12.02 -16.79
CA LEU A 159 -7.69 11.67 -18.19
C LEU A 159 -7.33 10.20 -18.37
N ALA A 160 -6.65 9.63 -17.37
CA ALA A 160 -6.18 8.25 -17.38
C ALA A 160 -5.95 7.74 -15.95
N GLU A 161 -6.05 6.44 -15.80
CA GLU A 161 -5.83 5.69 -14.56
C GLU A 161 -4.74 4.64 -14.78
N GLY A 162 -3.96 4.37 -13.74
CA GLY A 162 -2.97 3.30 -13.74
C GLY A 162 -2.05 3.32 -14.97
N GLU A 163 -2.07 2.23 -15.75
CA GLU A 163 -1.13 2.03 -16.87
C GLU A 163 -1.38 3.03 -18.01
N ALA A 164 -2.65 3.45 -18.17
CA ALA A 164 -3.06 4.36 -19.22
C ALA A 164 -2.41 5.74 -19.06
N ILE A 165 -2.02 6.15 -17.85
CA ILE A 165 -1.29 7.39 -17.58
C ILE A 165 -0.06 7.52 -18.48
N PHE A 166 0.70 6.43 -18.64
CA PHE A 166 1.94 6.44 -19.42
C PHE A 166 1.73 6.52 -20.94
N THR A 167 0.50 6.34 -21.41
CA THR A 167 0.11 6.55 -22.81
C THR A 167 -0.09 8.03 -23.16
N LEU A 168 -0.24 8.90 -22.17
CA LEU A 168 -0.41 10.35 -22.36
C LEU A 168 0.87 11.03 -22.88
N ASN A 169 2.04 10.37 -22.78
CA ASN A 169 3.35 10.87 -23.20
C ASN A 169 3.71 12.28 -22.67
N LYS A 170 3.15 12.64 -21.51
CA LYS A 170 3.41 13.86 -20.74
C LYS A 170 4.04 13.48 -19.39
N ALA A 171 4.82 14.38 -18.81
CA ALA A 171 5.24 14.22 -17.41
C ALA A 171 4.02 14.37 -16.49
N VAL A 172 3.98 13.57 -15.43
CA VAL A 172 2.94 13.64 -14.38
C VAL A 172 3.62 13.94 -13.06
N ASP A 173 3.30 15.10 -12.51
CA ASP A 173 3.91 15.61 -11.30
C ASP A 173 3.25 15.01 -10.05
N GLY A 174 4.08 14.68 -9.06
CA GLY A 174 3.65 14.08 -7.80
C GLY A 174 3.43 12.57 -7.85
N LEU A 175 3.84 11.87 -8.91
CA LEU A 175 3.71 10.41 -8.99
C LEU A 175 4.66 9.68 -8.03
N ILE A 176 5.88 10.16 -7.85
CA ILE A 176 6.81 9.59 -6.85
C ILE A 176 6.38 10.04 -5.45
N PHE A 177 5.86 11.27 -5.32
CA PHE A 177 5.25 11.74 -4.08
C PHE A 177 4.11 10.80 -3.65
N SER A 178 3.17 10.49 -4.55
CA SER A 178 2.03 9.62 -4.26
C SER A 178 2.47 8.23 -3.82
N LEU A 179 3.49 7.65 -4.47
CA LEU A 179 4.05 6.35 -4.09
C LEU A 179 4.65 6.33 -2.68
N ILE A 180 5.27 7.43 -2.21
CA ILE A 180 5.76 7.51 -0.83
C ILE A 180 4.61 7.68 0.18
N ILE A 181 3.58 8.45 -0.13
CA ILE A 181 2.40 8.54 0.76
C ILE A 181 1.66 7.20 0.81
N SER A 182 1.56 6.51 -0.32
CA SER A 182 1.00 5.16 -0.42
C SER A 182 1.81 4.17 0.44
N TYR A 183 3.15 4.23 0.37
CA TYR A 183 3.99 3.45 1.28
C TYR A 183 3.76 3.83 2.74
N PHE A 184 3.69 5.11 3.08
CA PHE A 184 3.42 5.58 4.45
C PHE A 184 2.10 5.02 5.00
N LEU A 185 1.03 4.97 4.20
CA LEU A 185 -0.27 4.40 4.56
C LEU A 185 -0.37 2.87 4.40
N GLY A 186 0.64 2.23 3.81
CA GLY A 186 0.63 0.80 3.48
C GLY A 186 -0.28 0.42 2.30
N ASP A 187 -0.76 1.41 1.57
CA ASP A 187 -1.59 1.24 0.38
C ASP A 187 -0.70 0.83 -0.80
N TYR A 188 -0.73 -0.45 -1.19
CA TYR A 188 0.11 -0.98 -2.27
C TYR A 188 -0.61 -1.06 -3.63
N ASP A 189 -1.90 -0.74 -3.69
CA ASP A 189 -2.63 -0.74 -4.95
C ASP A 189 -2.42 0.57 -5.70
N ILE A 190 -1.32 0.58 -6.45
CA ILE A 190 -0.95 1.67 -7.33
C ILE A 190 -1.79 1.77 -8.61
N SER A 191 -2.77 0.87 -8.85
CA SER A 191 -3.66 1.00 -10.00
C SER A 191 -4.57 2.23 -9.87
N ASN A 192 -5.01 2.53 -8.64
CA ASN A 192 -5.86 3.66 -8.26
C ASN A 192 -5.12 5.02 -8.23
N VAL A 193 -3.97 5.14 -8.92
CA VAL A 193 -3.38 6.44 -9.26
C VAL A 193 -4.03 6.91 -10.57
N VAL A 194 -4.50 8.16 -10.59
CA VAL A 194 -5.05 8.80 -11.79
C VAL A 194 -4.28 10.08 -12.15
N ALA A 195 -4.26 10.43 -13.42
CA ALA A 195 -3.69 11.67 -13.94
C ALA A 195 -4.81 12.69 -14.23
N VAL A 196 -4.77 13.83 -13.55
CA VAL A 196 -5.67 14.98 -13.76
C VAL A 196 -4.89 16.09 -14.47
N GLU A 197 -5.49 16.71 -15.49
CA GLU A 197 -4.92 17.87 -16.19
C GLU A 197 -5.43 19.18 -15.59
N ASP A 198 -4.52 20.14 -15.40
CA ASP A 198 -4.82 21.50 -14.96
C ASP A 198 -3.98 22.54 -15.71
N ASN A 199 -3.91 23.77 -15.18
CA ASN A 199 -3.18 24.88 -15.79
C ASN A 199 -1.65 24.69 -15.75
N ASP A 200 -1.12 23.89 -14.83
CA ASP A 200 0.30 23.71 -14.58
C ASP A 200 0.83 22.40 -15.21
N GLY A 201 -0.03 21.41 -15.45
CA GLY A 201 0.30 20.20 -16.22
C GLY A 201 -0.59 19.01 -15.89
N LEU A 202 -0.01 17.81 -15.88
CA LEU A 202 -0.65 16.62 -15.33
C LEU A 202 -0.19 16.41 -13.88
N THR A 203 -1.13 16.18 -12.97
CA THR A 203 -0.85 15.85 -11.56
C THR A 203 -1.38 14.45 -11.21
N ALA A 204 -0.62 13.71 -10.40
CA ALA A 204 -1.04 12.44 -9.84
C ALA A 204 -2.04 12.64 -8.67
N VAL A 205 -3.17 11.93 -8.73
CA VAL A 205 -4.22 11.89 -7.71
C VAL A 205 -4.44 10.43 -7.31
N ARG A 206 -4.74 10.19 -6.03
CA ARG A 206 -5.12 8.88 -5.49
C ARG A 206 -6.63 8.82 -5.32
N ILE A 207 -7.25 7.92 -6.08
CA ILE A 207 -8.62 7.49 -5.82
C ILE A 207 -8.58 6.14 -5.10
N ASP A 208 -9.76 5.59 -4.79
CA ASP A 208 -9.95 4.23 -4.26
C ASP A 208 -8.87 3.74 -3.25
N PRO A 209 -8.84 4.33 -2.03
CA PRO A 209 -7.82 4.08 -1.02
C PRO A 209 -8.10 2.80 -0.20
N GLU A 210 -8.80 1.79 -0.74
CA GLU A 210 -9.27 0.62 0.02
C GLU A 210 -8.15 -0.25 0.62
N TYR A 211 -6.96 -0.18 0.03
CA TYR A 211 -5.74 -0.85 0.50
C TYR A 211 -5.02 -0.07 1.62
N SER A 212 -5.50 1.11 2.01
CA SER A 212 -4.96 1.86 3.14
C SER A 212 -5.01 1.02 4.42
N PHE A 213 -3.98 1.16 5.27
CA PHE A 213 -3.86 0.41 6.52
C PHE A 213 -3.76 -1.12 6.35
N SER A 214 -3.21 -1.59 5.23
CA SER A 214 -2.88 -3.01 5.00
C SER A 214 -1.86 -3.56 6.02
N ASN A 215 -1.44 -4.81 5.83
CA ASN A 215 -0.32 -5.43 6.55
C ASN A 215 0.96 -4.56 6.53
N TYR A 216 1.27 -3.87 5.43
CA TYR A 216 2.44 -2.99 5.29
C TYR A 216 2.45 -1.78 6.22
N CYS A 217 1.26 -1.37 6.69
CA CYS A 217 1.10 -0.35 7.72
C CYS A 217 0.94 -0.96 9.12
N SER A 218 0.09 -1.97 9.28
CA SER A 218 -0.30 -2.50 10.59
C SER A 218 0.72 -3.45 11.25
N SER A 219 1.57 -4.13 10.48
CA SER A 219 2.49 -5.16 11.01
C SER A 219 3.81 -4.59 11.54
N GLU A 220 4.23 -5.05 12.72
CA GLU A 220 5.56 -4.79 13.30
C GLU A 220 6.72 -5.24 12.41
N LEU A 221 6.51 -6.18 11.48
CA LEU A 221 7.52 -6.62 10.51
C LEU A 221 7.92 -5.50 9.54
N TYR A 222 6.94 -4.75 9.04
CA TYR A 222 7.15 -3.66 8.08
C TYR A 222 7.41 -2.32 8.76
N ASN A 223 6.98 -2.16 10.02
CA ASN A 223 7.24 -0.99 10.87
C ASN A 223 8.65 -0.97 11.49
N GLN A 224 9.68 -1.43 10.76
CA GLN A 224 11.07 -1.44 11.22
C GLN A 224 11.89 -0.39 10.47
N HIS A 225 12.72 0.37 11.19
CA HIS A 225 13.56 1.42 10.59
C HIS A 225 14.36 0.92 9.38
N GLY A 226 15.07 -0.20 9.52
CA GLY A 226 15.88 -0.79 8.44
C GLY A 226 15.05 -1.24 7.23
N ARG A 227 13.78 -1.65 7.42
CA ARG A 227 12.88 -2.02 6.33
C ARG A 227 12.42 -0.79 5.55
N ILE A 228 11.89 0.22 6.24
CA ILE A 228 11.47 1.50 5.65
C ILE A 228 12.64 2.16 4.93
N LEU A 229 13.82 2.19 5.55
CA LEU A 229 15.03 2.72 4.94
C LEU A 229 15.47 1.92 3.69
N SER A 230 15.25 0.60 3.65
CA SER A 230 15.59 -0.23 2.47
C SER A 230 14.65 0.03 1.30
N GLU A 231 13.34 0.13 1.56
CA GLU A 231 12.31 0.44 0.55
C GLU A 231 12.51 1.86 -0.02
N LEU A 232 12.77 2.85 0.83
CA LEU A 232 13.05 4.22 0.41
C LEU A 232 14.40 4.33 -0.34
N ASN A 233 15.42 3.57 0.08
CA ASN A 233 16.69 3.51 -0.67
C ASN A 233 16.52 2.83 -2.02
N PHE A 234 15.69 1.79 -2.15
CA PHE A 234 15.36 1.21 -3.44
C PHE A 234 14.75 2.28 -4.35
N LEU A 235 13.71 3.00 -3.89
CA LEU A 235 13.10 4.07 -4.66
C LEU A 235 14.12 5.14 -5.10
N LEU A 236 14.91 5.67 -4.16
CA LEU A 236 15.84 6.78 -4.41
C LEU A 236 17.09 6.38 -5.20
N GLN A 237 17.74 5.26 -4.84
CA GLN A 237 19.05 4.88 -5.36
C GLN A 237 19.00 4.00 -6.61
N HIS A 238 17.86 3.37 -6.92
CA HIS A 238 17.75 2.54 -8.12
C HIS A 238 18.01 3.39 -9.38
N GLN A 239 18.98 2.94 -10.17
CA GLN A 239 19.47 3.66 -11.35
C GLN A 239 18.56 3.43 -12.56
N ALA A 240 18.80 4.21 -13.61
CA ALA A 240 18.08 4.08 -14.87
C ALA A 240 18.26 2.67 -15.48
N VAL A 241 17.19 1.87 -15.46
CA VAL A 241 17.10 0.62 -16.23
C VAL A 241 16.43 0.87 -17.57
N HIS A 242 17.00 0.32 -18.64
CA HIS A 242 16.46 0.46 -19.99
C HIS A 242 15.40 -0.62 -20.31
N ASP A 243 15.46 -1.76 -19.63
CA ASP A 243 14.50 -2.85 -19.73
C ASP A 243 13.82 -3.07 -18.36
N PRO A 244 12.48 -3.16 -18.29
CA PRO A 244 11.79 -3.47 -17.04
C PRO A 244 12.14 -4.83 -16.42
N SER A 245 12.69 -5.76 -17.20
CA SER A 245 13.21 -7.03 -16.68
C SER A 245 14.49 -6.89 -15.85
N ASP A 246 15.18 -5.75 -15.96
CA ASP A 246 16.38 -5.42 -15.18
C ASP A 246 16.07 -4.81 -13.81
N LEU A 247 14.78 -4.56 -13.48
CA LEU A 247 14.34 -4.14 -12.14
C LEU A 247 14.66 -5.23 -11.11
N ARG A 248 15.80 -5.08 -10.43
CA ARG A 248 16.22 -5.95 -9.31
C ARG A 248 15.70 -5.41 -7.99
N PHE A 249 14.94 -6.25 -7.29
CA PHE A 249 14.47 -6.01 -5.93
C PHE A 249 15.43 -6.70 -4.97
N ASP A 250 16.10 -5.92 -4.13
CA ASP A 250 16.98 -6.44 -3.09
C ASP A 250 16.18 -7.11 -1.96
N SER A 251 16.85 -7.94 -1.16
CA SER A 251 16.22 -8.61 -0.02
C SER A 251 15.70 -7.58 0.98
N GLY A 252 14.37 -7.51 1.11
CA GLY A 252 13.67 -6.61 2.01
C GLY A 252 12.95 -5.44 1.35
N VAL A 253 12.94 -5.39 0.01
CA VAL A 253 12.03 -4.58 -0.80
C VAL A 253 10.82 -5.44 -1.16
N GLU A 254 9.73 -5.29 -0.40
CA GLU A 254 8.52 -6.13 -0.45
C GLU A 254 7.30 -5.29 -0.85
N PHE A 255 7.06 -4.14 -0.20
CA PHE A 255 5.98 -3.21 -0.53
C PHE A 255 6.10 -2.70 -1.95
N PHE A 256 7.26 -2.11 -2.29
CA PHE A 256 7.45 -1.60 -3.64
C PHE A 256 7.39 -2.74 -4.63
N LYS A 257 8.01 -3.89 -4.33
CA LYS A 257 7.94 -5.06 -5.21
C LYS A 257 6.50 -5.46 -5.53
N GLU A 258 5.58 -5.46 -4.56
CA GLU A 258 4.15 -5.72 -4.83
C GLU A 258 3.56 -4.69 -5.79
N CYS A 259 3.75 -3.39 -5.53
CA CYS A 259 3.36 -2.30 -6.45
C CYS A 259 3.91 -2.54 -7.88
N PHE A 260 5.21 -2.82 -8.00
CA PHE A 260 5.92 -3.07 -9.26
C PHE A 260 5.61 -4.44 -9.92
N THR A 261 4.78 -5.30 -9.30
CA THR A 261 4.37 -6.58 -9.92
C THR A 261 3.40 -6.34 -11.08
N HIS A 262 2.50 -5.36 -10.93
CA HIS A 262 1.61 -4.89 -11.99
C HIS A 262 2.41 -4.33 -13.17
N HIS A 263 1.85 -4.41 -14.38
CA HIS A 263 2.56 -3.99 -15.60
C HIS A 263 2.74 -2.46 -15.67
N LEU A 264 1.88 -1.71 -14.95
CA LEU A 264 1.97 -0.31 -14.52
C LEU A 264 3.36 0.31 -14.67
N LEU A 265 4.30 -0.18 -13.85
CA LEU A 265 5.58 0.48 -13.63
C LEU A 265 6.71 -0.16 -14.46
N LYS A 266 6.34 -0.95 -15.47
CA LYS A 266 7.20 -1.51 -16.52
C LYS A 266 7.07 -0.74 -17.84
N SER A 267 6.36 0.38 -17.87
CA SER A 267 6.33 1.25 -19.05
C SER A 267 7.65 2.01 -19.20
N LYS A 268 8.10 2.23 -20.45
CA LYS A 268 9.32 3.01 -20.72
C LYS A 268 9.20 4.46 -20.20
N SER A 269 8.01 5.05 -20.29
CA SER A 269 7.71 6.40 -19.80
C SER A 269 7.83 6.47 -18.27
N PHE A 270 7.35 5.45 -17.54
CA PHE A 270 7.58 5.38 -16.09
C PHE A 270 9.07 5.25 -15.76
N LEU A 271 9.80 4.35 -16.43
CA LEU A 271 11.23 4.17 -16.18
C LEU A 271 12.02 5.46 -16.45
N GLN A 272 11.62 6.27 -17.43
CA GLN A 272 12.21 7.60 -17.65
C GLN A 272 11.97 8.55 -16.47
N LEU A 273 10.76 8.62 -15.92
CA LEU A 273 10.48 9.42 -14.71
C LEU A 273 11.28 8.89 -13.51
N PHE A 274 11.30 7.58 -13.32
CA PHE A 274 12.04 6.88 -12.26
C PHE A 274 13.57 7.05 -12.37
N SER A 275 14.04 7.47 -13.53
CA SER A 275 15.45 7.80 -13.83
C SER A 275 15.76 9.30 -13.72
N SER A 276 14.76 10.15 -13.49
CA SER A 276 14.90 11.61 -13.54
C SER A 276 15.14 12.25 -12.17
N ASP A 277 15.75 13.43 -12.16
CA ASP A 277 15.97 14.22 -10.93
C ASP A 277 14.65 14.56 -10.21
N LYS A 278 13.52 14.62 -10.93
CA LYS A 278 12.19 14.81 -10.34
C LYS A 278 11.88 13.76 -9.27
N LYS A 279 12.34 12.51 -9.47
CA LYS A 279 12.16 11.42 -8.48
C LYS A 279 12.73 11.81 -7.13
N VAL A 280 13.95 12.33 -7.11
CA VAL A 280 14.64 12.70 -5.86
C VAL A 280 13.92 13.88 -5.20
N SER A 281 13.55 14.92 -5.97
CA SER A 281 12.85 16.07 -5.43
C SER A 281 11.45 15.73 -4.87
N GLU A 282 10.66 14.93 -5.59
CA GLU A 282 9.33 14.51 -5.12
C GLU A 282 9.42 13.59 -3.90
N ALA A 283 10.40 12.68 -3.88
CA ALA A 283 10.60 11.77 -2.77
C ALA A 283 10.96 12.53 -1.48
N PHE A 284 11.92 13.46 -1.53
CA PHE A 284 12.25 14.30 -0.38
C PHE A 284 11.10 15.23 0.01
N LEU A 285 10.32 15.74 -0.96
CA LEU A 285 9.14 16.55 -0.65
C LEU A 285 8.08 15.73 0.11
N ALA A 286 7.80 14.49 -0.29
CA ALA A 286 6.86 13.60 0.40
C ALA A 286 7.33 13.23 1.81
N LEU A 287 8.60 12.85 1.94
CA LEU A 287 9.21 12.52 3.24
C LEU A 287 9.17 13.73 4.19
N LYS A 288 9.51 14.92 3.70
CA LYS A 288 9.40 16.18 4.44
C LYS A 288 7.96 16.47 4.85
N THR A 289 6.99 16.33 3.95
CA THR A 289 5.58 16.57 4.26
C THR A 289 5.07 15.61 5.34
N ILE A 290 5.43 14.33 5.30
CA ILE A 290 5.11 13.36 6.37
C ILE A 290 5.74 13.80 7.71
N ALA A 291 7.01 14.19 7.71
CA ALA A 291 7.74 14.57 8.92
C ALA A 291 7.26 15.88 9.55
N GLU A 292 6.91 16.89 8.74
CA GLU A 292 6.51 18.23 9.21
C GLU A 292 5.00 18.36 9.50
N THR A 293 4.15 17.44 9.02
CA THR A 293 2.71 17.46 9.34
C THR A 293 2.47 17.18 10.83
N PRO A 294 1.85 18.10 11.59
CA PRO A 294 1.54 17.86 13.01
C PRO A 294 0.68 16.62 13.19
N PHE A 295 1.08 15.73 14.12
CA PHE A 295 0.40 14.44 14.32
C PHE A 295 -1.08 14.59 14.69
N GLU A 296 -1.41 15.70 15.34
CA GLU A 296 -2.77 16.09 15.72
C GLU A 296 -3.72 16.17 14.51
N GLN A 297 -3.22 16.44 13.29
CA GLN A 297 -4.03 16.46 12.08
C GLN A 297 -4.37 15.05 11.58
N PHE A 298 -3.46 14.08 11.74
CA PHE A 298 -3.81 12.67 11.49
C PHE A 298 -4.80 12.17 12.54
N ALA A 299 -4.57 12.50 13.82
CA ALA A 299 -5.46 12.11 14.92
C ALA A 299 -6.89 12.65 14.73
N ASP A 300 -7.04 13.92 14.33
CA ASP A 300 -8.35 14.52 14.04
C ASP A 300 -9.10 13.83 12.89
N ILE A 301 -8.40 13.39 11.83
CA ILE A 301 -9.02 12.60 10.75
C ILE A 301 -9.45 11.22 11.28
N ILE A 302 -8.59 10.54 12.04
CA ILE A 302 -8.87 9.21 12.60
C ILE A 302 -10.08 9.26 13.54
N ASP A 303 -10.10 10.21 14.47
CA ASP A 303 -11.13 10.34 15.50
C ASP A 303 -12.50 10.77 14.93
N LYS A 304 -12.52 11.43 13.76
CA LYS A 304 -13.75 11.75 13.01
C LYS A 304 -14.26 10.60 12.14
N THR A 305 -13.39 9.68 11.74
CA THR A 305 -13.71 8.67 10.73
C THR A 305 -13.90 7.27 11.30
N ILE A 306 -13.11 6.86 12.30
CA ILE A 306 -13.12 5.51 12.85
C ILE A 306 -13.96 5.49 14.13
N SER A 307 -15.12 4.83 14.10
CA SER A 307 -16.04 4.78 15.24
C SER A 307 -15.57 3.80 16.32
N ASN A 308 -14.86 2.74 15.94
CA ASN A 308 -14.28 1.78 16.88
C ASN A 308 -13.04 2.39 17.57
N GLN A 309 -13.22 2.84 18.81
CA GLN A 309 -12.18 3.50 19.60
C GLN A 309 -10.90 2.67 19.80
N THR A 310 -11.00 1.34 19.97
CA THR A 310 -9.81 0.48 20.09
C THR A 310 -8.98 0.52 18.81
N ILE A 311 -9.64 0.45 17.66
CA ILE A 311 -8.98 0.50 16.35
C ILE A 311 -8.43 1.91 16.07
N ALA A 312 -9.18 2.96 16.40
CA ALA A 312 -8.72 4.34 16.29
C ALA A 312 -7.42 4.59 17.09
N GLU A 313 -7.32 4.09 18.33
CA GLU A 313 -6.09 4.18 19.13
C GLU A 313 -4.93 3.36 18.56
N GLU A 314 -5.18 2.16 18.02
CA GLU A 314 -4.15 1.35 17.36
C GLU A 314 -3.63 2.00 16.07
N VAL A 315 -4.52 2.54 15.23
CA VAL A 315 -4.17 3.30 14.03
C VAL A 315 -3.36 4.55 14.40
N LYS A 316 -3.79 5.32 15.40
CA LYS A 316 -3.03 6.48 15.92
C LYS A 316 -1.64 6.08 16.40
N LYS A 317 -1.52 5.01 17.21
CA LYS A 317 -0.23 4.49 17.69
C LYS A 317 0.70 4.09 16.55
N VAL A 318 0.19 3.36 15.56
CA VAL A 318 0.96 2.89 14.40
C VAL A 318 1.40 4.06 13.52
N LEU A 319 0.49 4.95 13.12
CA LEU A 319 0.84 6.11 12.28
C LEU A 319 1.85 7.04 12.98
N LYS A 320 1.72 7.24 14.31
CA LYS A 320 2.70 8.04 15.07
C LYS A 320 4.09 7.40 15.05
N SER A 321 4.17 6.08 15.20
CA SER A 321 5.43 5.34 15.09
C SER A 321 6.00 5.41 13.67
N ARG A 322 5.16 5.21 12.64
CA ARG A 322 5.55 5.31 11.23
C ARG A 322 6.05 6.71 10.86
N GLN A 323 5.39 7.76 11.33
CA GLN A 323 5.84 9.14 11.11
C GLN A 323 7.25 9.37 11.68
N GLN A 324 7.51 8.90 12.90
CA GLN A 324 8.84 8.97 13.51
C GLN A 324 9.89 8.17 12.75
N LEU A 325 9.53 7.01 12.19
CA LEU A 325 10.42 6.20 11.38
C LEU A 325 10.73 6.88 10.04
N PHE A 326 9.72 7.38 9.33
CA PHE A 326 9.87 8.12 8.07
C PHE A 326 10.68 9.41 8.27
N SER A 327 10.50 10.13 9.39
CA SER A 327 11.31 11.30 9.74
C SER A 327 12.79 10.93 9.96
N ARG A 328 13.11 9.82 10.61
CA ARG A 328 14.50 9.36 10.75
C ARG A 328 15.11 8.97 9.41
N CYS A 329 14.35 8.23 8.59
CA CYS A 329 14.80 7.88 7.25
C CYS A 329 15.02 9.12 6.38
N HIS A 330 14.14 10.14 6.47
CA HIS A 330 14.33 11.42 5.78
C HIS A 330 15.68 12.06 6.12
N ASP A 331 16.02 12.16 7.40
CA ASP A 331 17.25 12.80 7.85
C ASP A 331 18.49 11.99 7.41
N GLU A 332 18.49 10.67 7.60
CA GLU A 332 19.58 9.78 7.14
C GLU A 332 19.79 9.79 5.61
N LEU A 333 18.68 9.79 4.85
CA LEU A 333 18.73 9.88 3.38
C LEU A 333 19.25 11.24 2.93
N LYS A 334 18.83 12.32 3.59
CA LYS A 334 19.27 13.68 3.27
C LYS A 334 20.78 13.83 3.46
N ASP A 335 21.31 13.42 4.61
CA ASP A 335 22.75 13.45 4.89
C ASP A 335 23.55 12.64 3.85
N HIS A 336 23.02 11.50 3.41
CA HIS A 336 23.64 10.65 2.38
C HIS A 336 23.65 11.30 0.98
N PHE A 337 22.63 12.06 0.62
CA PHE A 337 22.57 12.77 -0.67
C PHE A 337 23.39 14.08 -0.65
N GLU A 338 23.35 14.86 0.44
CA GLU A 338 24.15 16.08 0.59
C GLU A 338 25.67 15.80 0.67
N SER A 339 26.07 14.71 1.32
CA SER A 339 27.48 14.26 1.35
C SER A 339 28.01 13.79 -0.02
N LYS A 340 27.16 13.19 -0.87
CA LYS A 340 27.53 12.87 -2.27
C LYS A 340 27.72 14.12 -3.11
N LEU A 341 26.84 15.12 -2.97
CA LEU A 341 26.94 16.38 -3.70
C LEU A 341 28.24 17.13 -3.37
N THR A 342 28.60 17.21 -2.08
CA THR A 342 29.85 17.85 -1.64
C THR A 342 31.11 17.09 -2.06
N GLN A 343 31.08 15.76 -2.17
CA GLN A 343 32.18 14.97 -2.72
C GLN A 343 32.30 15.04 -4.26
N SER A 344 31.25 15.49 -4.95
CA SER A 344 31.23 15.57 -6.42
C SER A 344 31.79 16.87 -7.02
N GLN A 345 32.13 17.87 -6.20
CA GLN A 345 32.85 19.05 -6.69
C GLN A 345 34.34 18.74 -6.84
N PRO A 346 34.93 18.79 -8.05
CA PRO A 346 36.37 18.72 -8.20
C PRO A 346 36.98 19.97 -7.55
N GLY A 347 37.97 19.77 -6.69
CA GLY A 347 38.77 20.88 -6.16
C GLY A 347 39.45 21.62 -7.31
N PHE A 348 39.15 22.91 -7.44
CA PHE A 348 39.83 23.85 -8.33
C PHE A 348 41.22 24.23 -7.80
#